data_AF-A0A839XLE1-F1
#
_entry.id   AF-A0A839XLE1-F1
#
_cell.length_a   1.000
_cell.length_b   1.000
_cell.length_c   1.000
_cell.angle_alpha   90.00
_cell.angle_beta   90.00
_cell.angle_gamma   90.00
#
_symmetry.space_group_name_H-M   'P 1'
#
loop_
_entity.id
_entity.type
_entity.pdbx_description
1 polymer ?
#
loop_
_entity_poly.entity_id
_entity_poly.type
_entity_poly.pdbx_seq_one_letter_code
_entity_poly.pdbx_strand_id
1 'polypeptide(L)'
;MPGTYPVPPGGGRGAGPATVPGDLLAELDRLLAPSVRSLRHSCAVDLTFGGSLAPGSRDAITIRHLDGHLGHTLRDLHVRAGYGLGGKVFSMGRPLVVRDYFNTAHIVHAYDRAVAPERIETVFAVPIRAGETVVGLLYLAQRDDVAIGDRIVARAVEHTRRIERDLAVGVEVRRRTAAYDEAATRDHRAVADARRDLDEAISLVGDPQARRRLREVSQRLHRITAGDDSAPQPAADGVLSARELDVLQLVATGAANGDIAAELGLRPNTVKAYLRSIARKLGATNRTHAVSLARESGLLP
;
A
#
# COMPACT_ATOMS: atom_id res chain seq x y z
N MET A 1 27.69 -16.44 -12.13
CA MET A 1 27.55 -17.11 -10.82
C MET A 1 27.11 -16.07 -9.80
N PRO A 2 25.90 -16.15 -9.23
CA PRO A 2 25.51 -15.26 -8.15
C PRO A 2 26.34 -15.62 -6.91
N GLY A 3 27.09 -14.64 -6.39
CA GLY A 3 27.96 -14.83 -5.24
C GLY A 3 27.15 -15.11 -3.98
N THR A 4 27.22 -16.34 -3.49
CA THR A 4 26.71 -16.75 -2.19
C THR A 4 27.57 -16.13 -1.09
N TYR A 5 27.00 -15.17 -0.35
CA TYR A 5 27.58 -14.69 0.88
C TYR A 5 27.39 -15.73 2.00
N PRO A 6 28.41 -16.02 2.83
CA PRO A 6 28.27 -16.97 3.92
C PRO A 6 27.30 -16.41 4.99
N VAL A 7 26.40 -17.27 5.46
CA VAL A 7 25.48 -16.99 6.57
C VAL A 7 26.21 -17.33 7.88
N PRO A 8 26.53 -16.35 8.76
CA PRO A 8 27.06 -16.65 10.09
C PRO A 8 25.93 -17.04 11.06
N PRO A 9 26.22 -17.80 12.14
CA PRO A 9 25.21 -18.41 12.99
C PRO A 9 24.39 -17.38 13.77
N GLY A 10 23.09 -17.64 13.88
CA GLY A 10 22.09 -16.76 14.47
C GLY A 10 22.32 -16.47 15.95
N GLY A 11 22.61 -15.21 16.26
CA GLY A 11 22.67 -14.69 17.63
C GLY A 11 21.29 -14.24 18.14
N GLY A 12 20.86 -14.84 19.24
CA GLY A 12 20.03 -14.22 20.27
C GLY A 12 18.55 -13.95 19.97
N ARG A 13 17.67 -14.84 20.44
CA ARG A 13 16.23 -14.57 20.63
C ARG A 13 16.04 -13.55 21.78
N GLY A 14 16.29 -12.28 21.52
CA GLY A 14 15.70 -11.19 22.29
C GLY A 14 14.30 -10.88 21.76
N ALA A 15 13.36 -10.51 22.62
CA ALA A 15 12.02 -10.05 22.23
C ALA A 15 12.16 -8.84 21.28
N GLY A 16 12.22 -9.12 19.97
CA GLY A 16 12.52 -8.10 18.96
C GLY A 16 11.35 -7.18 18.68
N PRO A 17 11.61 -5.97 18.15
CA PRO A 17 10.57 -4.98 17.82
C PRO A 17 9.48 -5.60 16.96
N ALA A 18 8.24 -5.14 17.12
CA ALA A 18 7.09 -5.63 16.37
C ALA A 18 7.39 -5.71 14.87
N THR A 19 7.00 -6.82 14.23
CA THR A 19 7.18 -6.98 12.78
C THR A 19 6.41 -5.86 12.09
N VAL A 20 7.09 -5.12 11.21
CA VAL A 20 6.48 -4.01 10.48
C VAL A 20 5.40 -4.56 9.54
N PRO A 21 4.18 -4.00 9.54
CA PRO A 21 3.10 -4.44 8.67
C PRO A 21 3.49 -4.40 7.18
N GLY A 22 3.14 -5.45 6.42
CA GLY A 22 3.53 -5.57 5.01
C GLY A 22 2.89 -4.52 4.09
N ASP A 23 1.69 -4.05 4.44
CA ASP A 23 0.98 -2.97 3.74
C ASP A 23 1.68 -1.61 3.89
N LEU A 24 2.24 -1.32 5.07
CA LEU A 24 3.10 -0.15 5.29
C LEU A 24 4.35 -0.21 4.40
N LEU A 25 5.00 -1.38 4.32
CA LEU A 25 6.18 -1.57 3.48
C LEU A 25 5.87 -1.44 1.98
N ALA A 26 4.68 -1.88 1.55
CA ALA A 26 4.21 -1.71 0.18
C ALA A 26 3.87 -0.23 -0.14
N GLU A 27 3.31 0.52 0.80
CA GLU A 27 3.11 1.97 0.66
C GLU A 27 4.43 2.70 0.50
N LEU A 28 5.39 2.41 1.38
CA LEU A 28 6.72 2.99 1.33
C LEU A 28 7.41 2.72 -0.01
N ASP A 29 7.31 1.50 -0.51
CA ASP A 29 7.87 1.14 -1.81
C ASP A 29 7.29 2.00 -2.95
N ARG A 30 5.97 2.23 -2.94
CA ARG A 30 5.31 3.11 -3.92
C ARG A 30 5.76 4.56 -3.83
N LEU A 31 6.03 5.07 -2.62
CA LEU A 31 6.50 6.45 -2.40
C LEU A 31 7.98 6.63 -2.72
N LEU A 32 8.81 5.60 -2.58
CA LEU A 32 10.25 5.65 -2.82
C LEU A 32 10.61 5.82 -4.30
N ALA A 33 9.95 5.11 -5.21
CA ALA A 33 10.25 5.17 -6.64
C ALA A 33 10.21 6.59 -7.26
N PRO A 34 9.15 7.41 -7.06
CA PRO A 34 9.15 8.79 -7.53
C PRO A 34 10.09 9.69 -6.70
N SER A 35 10.28 9.40 -5.40
CA SER A 35 11.11 10.20 -4.51
C SER A 35 12.59 10.16 -4.86
N VAL A 36 13.12 8.97 -5.16
CA VAL A 36 14.51 8.78 -5.61
C VAL A 36 14.76 9.64 -6.86
N ARG A 37 13.91 9.50 -7.88
CA ARG A 37 13.99 10.33 -9.10
C ARG A 37 13.91 11.83 -8.81
N SER A 38 12.95 12.27 -8.00
CA SER A 38 12.79 13.69 -7.68
C SER A 38 13.99 14.29 -6.95
N LEU A 39 14.56 13.55 -6.00
CA LEU A 39 15.72 14.01 -5.21
C LEU A 39 16.99 14.13 -6.04
N ARG A 40 17.22 13.21 -6.99
CA ARG A 40 18.38 13.31 -7.88
C ARG A 40 18.41 14.65 -8.60
N HIS A 41 17.29 15.02 -9.23
CA HIS A 41 17.17 16.24 -10.00
C HIS A 41 17.16 17.49 -9.10
N SER A 42 16.37 17.48 -8.02
CA SER A 42 16.21 18.66 -7.14
C SER A 42 17.42 18.96 -6.26
N CYS A 43 18.24 17.94 -5.94
CA CYS A 43 19.50 18.11 -5.20
C CYS A 43 20.73 18.17 -6.12
N ALA A 44 20.57 17.93 -7.43
CA ALA A 44 21.64 17.90 -8.42
C ALA A 44 22.80 16.97 -8.02
N VAL A 45 22.45 15.74 -7.61
CA VAL A 45 23.43 14.69 -7.26
C VAL A 45 23.50 13.64 -8.36
N ASP A 46 24.62 12.92 -8.44
CA ASP A 46 24.86 11.96 -9.53
C ASP A 46 23.94 10.75 -9.45
N LEU A 47 23.73 10.25 -8.23
CA LEU A 47 23.04 9.01 -7.94
C LEU A 47 22.16 9.19 -6.71
N THR A 48 20.93 8.68 -6.79
CA THR A 48 20.09 8.46 -5.62
C THR A 48 19.57 7.04 -5.63
N PHE A 49 19.38 6.47 -4.45
CA PHE A 49 18.81 5.15 -4.32
C PHE A 49 18.13 5.00 -2.97
N GLY A 50 17.27 4.00 -2.85
CA GLY A 50 16.50 3.78 -1.64
C GLY A 50 15.94 2.38 -1.55
N GLY A 51 15.61 2.02 -0.33
CA GLY A 51 15.08 0.71 0.00
C GLY A 51 14.20 0.77 1.24
N SER A 52 13.46 -0.30 1.44
CA SER A 52 12.69 -0.51 2.67
C SER A 52 12.98 -1.88 3.24
N LEU A 53 12.58 -2.09 4.50
CA LEU A 53 12.67 -3.40 5.16
C LEU A 53 12.10 -4.48 4.24
N ALA A 54 12.79 -5.61 4.16
CA ALA A 54 12.23 -6.77 3.49
C ALA A 54 10.99 -7.26 4.27
N PRO A 55 9.91 -7.69 3.60
CA PRO A 55 8.75 -8.26 4.28
C PRO A 55 9.17 -9.41 5.21
N GLY A 56 8.79 -9.33 6.48
CA GLY A 56 9.15 -10.33 7.50
C GLY A 56 10.57 -10.24 8.04
N SER A 57 11.44 -9.39 7.48
CA SER A 57 12.76 -9.07 8.06
C SER A 57 12.64 -7.96 9.10
N ARG A 58 13.52 -7.99 10.10
CA ARG A 58 13.64 -6.97 11.15
C ARG A 58 15.01 -6.29 11.16
N ASP A 59 15.97 -6.81 10.41
CA ASP A 59 17.39 -6.44 10.52
C ASP A 59 18.03 -6.09 9.17
N ALA A 60 17.27 -6.13 8.07
CA ALA A 60 17.79 -5.84 6.74
C ALA A 60 16.85 -4.96 5.89
N ILE A 61 17.43 -3.90 5.31
CA ILE A 61 16.82 -3.07 4.27
C ILE A 61 17.24 -3.61 2.90
N THR A 62 16.28 -3.80 2.00
CA THR A 62 16.57 -4.20 0.61
C THR A 62 16.47 -2.98 -0.30
N ILE A 63 17.58 -2.64 -0.96
CA ILE A 63 17.64 -1.55 -1.94
C ILE A 63 16.90 -1.98 -3.20
N ARG A 64 15.93 -1.17 -3.65
CA ARG A 64 15.06 -1.51 -4.78
C ARG A 64 14.96 -0.40 -5.82
N HIS A 65 15.06 0.84 -5.38
CA HIS A 65 14.88 2.02 -6.24
C HIS A 65 16.22 2.70 -6.44
N LEU A 66 16.58 2.96 -7.69
CA LEU A 66 17.83 3.60 -8.07
C LEU A 66 17.57 4.57 -9.21
N ASP A 67 18.18 5.74 -9.18
CA ASP A 67 18.16 6.72 -10.27
C ASP A 67 19.55 7.33 -10.44
N GLY A 68 20.04 7.35 -11.69
CA GLY A 68 21.40 7.78 -12.02
C GLY A 68 22.48 6.73 -11.81
N HIS A 69 22.15 5.45 -11.65
CA HIS A 69 23.10 4.35 -11.48
C HIS A 69 23.88 4.06 -12.78
N LEU A 70 25.15 3.65 -12.65
CA LEU A 70 25.98 3.15 -13.75
C LEU A 70 25.79 1.65 -13.98
N GLY A 71 25.42 0.90 -12.93
CA GLY A 71 25.23 -0.53 -12.97
C GLY A 71 24.04 -1.00 -12.14
N HIS A 72 23.99 -2.29 -11.86
CA HIS A 72 22.84 -2.91 -11.18
C HIS A 72 23.22 -3.57 -9.85
N THR A 73 24.48 -3.42 -9.42
CA THR A 73 25.02 -4.13 -8.24
C THR A 73 24.45 -3.65 -6.92
N LEU A 74 23.90 -2.43 -6.88
CA LEU A 74 23.17 -1.92 -5.73
C LEU A 74 21.72 -2.42 -5.66
N ARG A 75 21.16 -2.91 -6.77
CA ARG A 75 19.78 -3.42 -6.78
C ARG A 75 19.71 -4.75 -6.02
N ASP A 76 18.69 -4.89 -5.19
CA ASP A 76 18.47 -6.03 -4.30
C ASP A 76 19.60 -6.25 -3.28
N LEU A 77 20.46 -5.24 -3.06
CA LEU A 77 21.45 -5.25 -2.00
C LEU A 77 20.77 -5.23 -0.64
N HIS A 78 21.19 -6.13 0.25
CA HIS A 78 20.67 -6.25 1.60
C HIS A 78 21.59 -5.53 2.60
N VAL A 79 21.12 -4.38 3.08
CA VAL A 79 21.81 -3.55 4.05
C VAL A 79 21.41 -3.99 5.46
N ARG A 80 22.34 -4.57 6.20
CA ARG A 80 22.10 -5.08 7.57
C ARG A 80 22.40 -4.01 8.60
N ALA A 81 21.64 -4.00 9.69
CA ALA A 81 21.88 -3.16 10.85
C ALA A 81 23.36 -3.24 11.31
N GLY A 82 24.02 -2.08 11.45
CA GLY A 82 25.39 -1.95 11.92
C GLY A 82 26.51 -2.10 10.86
N TYR A 83 26.20 -2.51 9.62
CA TYR A 83 27.21 -2.71 8.57
C TYR A 83 27.15 -1.60 7.51
N GLY A 84 28.30 -1.02 7.16
CA GLY A 84 28.38 0.11 6.22
C GLY A 84 27.69 1.38 6.72
N LEU A 85 27.71 2.41 5.86
CA LEU A 85 26.99 3.66 6.12
C LEU A 85 25.50 3.39 6.35
N GLY A 86 24.90 2.63 5.45
CA GLY A 86 23.47 2.32 5.47
C GLY A 86 23.03 1.60 6.74
N GLY A 87 23.76 0.56 7.13
CA GLY A 87 23.46 -0.18 8.34
C GLY A 87 23.64 0.64 9.60
N LYS A 88 24.63 1.53 9.64
CA LYS A 88 24.83 2.46 10.76
C LYS A 88 23.68 3.45 10.88
N VAL A 89 23.22 4.04 9.77
CA VAL A 89 22.05 4.91 9.74
C VAL A 89 20.77 4.16 10.14
N PHE A 90 20.62 2.92 9.69
CA PHE A 90 19.49 2.07 10.05
C PHE A 90 19.45 1.79 11.55
N SER A 91 20.59 1.44 12.17
CA SER A 91 20.68 1.17 13.61
C SER A 91 20.55 2.42 14.47
N MET A 92 21.20 3.52 14.09
CA MET A 92 21.18 4.76 14.89
C MET A 92 19.89 5.56 14.70
N GLY A 93 19.21 5.37 13.58
CA GLY A 93 18.07 6.18 13.18
C GLY A 93 18.42 7.66 13.12
N ARG A 94 19.57 8.02 12.53
CA ARG A 94 19.96 9.43 12.28
C ARG A 94 20.66 9.57 10.93
N PRO A 95 20.47 10.67 10.19
CA PRO A 95 21.16 10.90 8.93
C PRO A 95 22.68 10.93 9.13
N LEU A 96 23.44 10.47 8.14
CA LEU A 96 24.91 10.44 8.18
C LEU A 96 25.51 10.66 6.79
N VAL A 97 26.51 11.54 6.71
CA VAL A 97 27.32 11.80 5.52
C VAL A 97 28.68 11.12 5.68
N VAL A 98 29.16 10.49 4.62
CA VAL A 98 30.51 9.94 4.51
C VAL A 98 31.14 10.47 3.23
N ARG A 99 32.38 10.94 3.35
CA ARG A 99 33.28 11.25 2.24
C ARG A 99 34.38 10.20 2.16
N ASP A 100 35.03 10.12 1.01
CA ASP A 100 36.05 9.11 0.75
C ASP A 100 35.56 7.71 1.16
N TYR A 101 34.46 7.30 0.53
CA TYR A 101 33.69 6.12 0.91
C TYR A 101 34.56 4.88 1.07
N PHE A 102 35.55 4.65 0.19
CA PHE A 102 36.36 3.44 0.20
C PHE A 102 37.47 3.41 1.26
N ASN A 103 37.89 4.57 1.78
CA ASN A 103 39.03 4.65 2.70
C ASN A 103 38.66 5.10 4.11
N THR A 104 37.46 5.64 4.32
CA THR A 104 37.07 6.16 5.64
C THR A 104 37.03 5.07 6.73
N ALA A 105 37.53 5.36 7.93
CA ALA A 105 37.43 4.45 9.08
C ALA A 105 36.07 4.55 9.82
N HIS A 106 35.17 5.45 9.40
CA HIS A 106 33.93 5.73 10.12
C HIS A 106 32.81 4.70 9.89
N ILE A 107 32.98 3.82 8.91
CA ILE A 107 32.04 2.75 8.53
C ILE A 107 32.77 1.43 8.30
N VAL A 108 32.01 0.34 8.36
CA VAL A 108 32.48 -0.98 7.97
C VAL A 108 32.30 -1.14 6.46
N HIS A 109 33.37 -1.41 5.72
CA HIS A 109 33.40 -1.57 4.26
C HIS A 109 32.83 -2.91 3.77
N ALA A 110 31.62 -3.23 4.21
CA ALA A 110 30.96 -4.51 3.93
C ALA A 110 30.39 -4.60 2.49
N TYR A 111 30.26 -3.46 1.80
CA TYR A 111 29.50 -3.36 0.54
C TYR A 111 30.32 -2.84 -0.64
N ASP A 112 31.65 -2.75 -0.51
CA ASP A 112 32.54 -2.16 -1.51
C ASP A 112 32.39 -2.81 -2.89
N ARG A 113 32.24 -4.13 -2.94
CA ARG A 113 32.03 -4.85 -4.20
C ARG A 113 30.75 -4.40 -4.92
N ALA A 114 29.71 -4.06 -4.16
CA ALA A 114 28.45 -3.59 -4.72
C ALA A 114 28.51 -2.10 -5.09
N VAL A 115 29.30 -1.30 -4.35
CA VAL A 115 29.41 0.15 -4.49
C VAL A 115 30.46 0.58 -5.54
N ALA A 116 31.55 -0.16 -5.69
CA ALA A 116 32.65 0.15 -6.62
C ALA A 116 32.21 0.43 -8.06
N PRO A 117 31.31 -0.35 -8.67
CA PRO A 117 30.85 -0.08 -10.05
C PRO A 117 30.13 1.25 -10.21
N GLU A 118 29.54 1.78 -9.14
CA GLU A 118 28.81 3.06 -9.15
C GLU A 118 29.72 4.28 -9.01
N ARG A 119 31.00 4.04 -8.65
CA ARG A 119 32.03 5.06 -8.43
C ARG A 119 31.61 6.09 -7.38
N ILE A 120 30.95 5.64 -6.31
CA ILE A 120 30.50 6.53 -5.22
C ILE A 120 31.72 6.97 -4.41
N GLU A 121 31.93 8.27 -4.29
CA GLU A 121 33.02 8.85 -3.49
C GLU A 121 32.48 9.53 -2.23
N THR A 122 31.44 10.36 -2.38
CA THR A 122 30.69 10.95 -1.25
C THR A 122 29.26 10.44 -1.23
N VAL A 123 28.76 10.07 -0.05
CA VAL A 123 27.39 9.55 0.12
C VAL A 123 26.74 10.04 1.41
N PHE A 124 25.47 10.38 1.31
CA PHE A 124 24.60 10.75 2.41
C PHE A 124 23.43 9.77 2.49
N ALA A 125 23.18 9.26 3.70
CA ALA A 125 22.08 8.35 3.98
C ALA A 125 21.10 8.97 4.98
N VAL A 126 19.81 8.86 4.69
CA VAL A 126 18.70 9.38 5.49
C VAL A 126 17.76 8.23 5.86
N PRO A 127 17.45 8.04 7.15
CA PRO A 127 16.48 7.04 7.59
C PRO A 127 15.04 7.53 7.43
N ILE A 128 14.16 6.64 6.96
CA ILE A 128 12.71 6.83 6.86
C ILE A 128 12.04 6.03 7.97
N ARG A 129 11.21 6.66 8.79
CA ARG A 129 10.55 6.07 9.94
C ARG A 129 9.05 5.92 9.79
N ALA A 130 8.52 4.92 10.49
CA ALA A 130 7.12 4.82 10.86
C ALA A 130 7.04 4.79 12.40
N GLY A 131 6.65 5.91 13.00
CA GLY A 131 6.81 6.11 14.44
C GLY A 131 8.28 6.12 14.85
N GLU A 132 8.66 5.25 15.79
CA GLU A 132 10.04 5.12 16.27
C GLU A 132 10.89 4.14 15.44
N THR A 133 10.25 3.34 14.58
CA THR A 133 10.91 2.28 13.82
C THR A 133 11.42 2.83 12.49
N VAL A 134 12.70 2.60 12.18
CA VAL A 134 13.23 2.84 10.83
C VAL A 134 12.74 1.74 9.90
N VAL A 135 12.03 2.12 8.85
CA VAL A 135 11.39 1.21 7.89
C VAL A 135 11.99 1.29 6.49
N GLY A 136 12.81 2.31 6.23
CA GLY A 136 13.52 2.50 4.97
C GLY A 136 14.73 3.41 5.07
N LEU A 137 15.49 3.43 3.99
CA LEU A 137 16.67 4.27 3.82
C LEU A 137 16.61 4.95 2.45
N LEU A 138 17.12 6.17 2.42
CA LEU A 138 17.27 6.97 1.22
C LEU A 138 18.70 7.49 1.14
N TYR A 139 19.31 7.37 -0.03
CA TYR A 139 20.70 7.68 -0.27
C TYR A 139 20.84 8.70 -1.39
N LEU A 140 21.78 9.62 -1.20
CA LEU A 140 22.23 10.59 -2.18
C LEU A 140 23.74 10.46 -2.29
N ALA A 141 24.26 10.33 -3.50
CA ALA A 141 25.66 10.06 -3.75
C ALA A 141 26.22 10.93 -4.87
N GLN A 142 27.50 11.26 -4.73
CA GLN A 142 28.33 11.93 -5.74
C GLN A 142 29.52 11.03 -6.10
N ARG A 143 29.97 11.16 -7.34
CA ARG A 143 31.14 10.41 -7.86
C ARG A 143 32.45 11.17 -7.75
N ASP A 144 32.37 12.42 -7.31
CA ASP A 144 33.49 13.27 -7.00
C ASP A 144 33.55 13.48 -5.47
N ASP A 145 34.72 13.86 -4.94
CA ASP A 145 34.93 14.18 -3.52
C ASP A 145 34.32 15.53 -3.06
N VAL A 146 33.23 15.95 -3.70
CA VAL A 146 32.52 17.18 -3.32
C VAL A 146 31.69 16.94 -2.07
N ALA A 147 31.82 17.87 -1.13
CA ALA A 147 31.01 17.91 0.06
C ALA A 147 29.50 18.00 -0.25
N ILE A 148 28.71 17.06 0.29
CA ILE A 148 27.26 17.25 0.38
C ILE A 148 26.97 18.39 1.37
N GLY A 149 26.61 19.56 0.83
CA GLY A 149 26.37 20.77 1.62
C GLY A 149 25.03 20.75 2.37
N ASP A 150 24.91 21.61 3.39
CA ASP A 150 23.76 21.68 4.31
C ASP A 150 22.42 21.83 3.59
N ARG A 151 22.39 22.54 2.44
CA ARG A 151 21.17 22.69 1.63
C ARG A 151 20.65 21.35 1.09
N ILE A 152 21.56 20.47 0.65
CA ILE A 152 21.19 19.14 0.15
C ILE A 152 20.71 18.28 1.32
N VAL A 153 21.42 18.34 2.46
CA VAL A 153 21.03 17.64 3.69
C VAL A 153 19.62 18.05 4.13
N ALA A 154 19.35 19.35 4.24
CA ALA A 154 18.06 19.88 4.66
C ALA A 154 16.93 19.44 3.71
N ARG A 155 17.14 19.53 2.39
CA ARG A 155 16.16 19.12 1.38
C ARG A 155 15.83 17.63 1.46
N ALA A 156 16.84 16.78 1.55
CA ALA A 156 16.64 15.34 1.64
C ALA A 156 15.93 14.95 2.95
N VAL A 157 16.30 15.56 4.08
CA VAL A 157 15.60 15.34 5.36
C VAL A 157 14.14 15.80 5.31
N GLU A 158 13.87 16.97 4.71
CA GLU A 158 12.50 17.47 4.53
C GLU A 158 11.68 16.54 3.61
N HIS A 159 12.29 16.05 2.53
CA HIS A 159 11.66 15.09 1.63
C HIS A 159 11.33 13.78 2.35
N THR A 160 12.25 13.25 3.15
CA THR A 160 11.99 12.07 3.98
C THR A 160 10.86 12.33 4.98
N ARG A 161 10.82 13.48 5.65
CA ARG A 161 9.71 13.82 6.58
C ARG A 161 8.35 13.88 5.89
N ARG A 162 8.29 14.26 4.60
CA ARG A 162 7.05 14.17 3.81
C ARG A 162 6.61 12.73 3.65
N ILE A 163 7.53 11.85 3.24
CA ILE A 163 7.27 10.41 3.12
C ILE A 163 6.79 9.82 4.46
N GLU A 164 7.47 10.13 5.57
CA GLU A 164 7.09 9.65 6.91
C GLU A 164 5.66 10.09 7.31
N ARG A 165 5.27 11.33 6.97
CA ARG A 165 3.90 11.83 7.20
C ARG A 165 2.87 11.11 6.33
N ASP A 166 3.17 10.93 5.04
CA ASP A 166 2.27 10.25 4.11
C ASP A 166 2.05 8.78 4.50
N LEU A 167 3.10 8.11 5.00
CA LEU A 167 3.00 6.77 5.59
C LEU A 167 2.04 6.75 6.79
N ALA A 168 2.18 7.70 7.71
CA ALA A 168 1.37 7.74 8.93
C ALA A 168 -0.13 7.94 8.61
N VAL A 169 -0.44 8.80 7.64
CA VAL A 169 -1.82 9.03 7.17
C VAL A 169 -2.37 7.78 6.48
N GLY A 170 -1.61 7.18 5.56
CA GLY A 170 -2.05 6.02 4.79
C GLY A 170 -2.38 4.78 5.64
N VAL A 171 -1.67 4.58 6.77
CA VAL A 171 -1.98 3.51 7.72
C VAL A 171 -3.26 3.79 8.50
N GLU A 172 -3.42 5.00 9.03
CA GLU A 172 -4.56 5.33 9.89
C GLU A 172 -5.87 5.34 9.11
N VAL A 173 -5.88 5.87 7.88
CA VAL A 173 -7.06 5.83 6.99
C VAL A 173 -7.46 4.37 6.73
N ARG A 174 -6.52 3.51 6.32
CA ARG A 174 -6.81 2.10 6.05
C ARG A 174 -7.25 1.34 7.29
N ARG A 175 -6.66 1.61 8.46
CA ARG A 175 -7.06 1.00 9.73
C ARG A 175 -8.52 1.33 10.07
N ARG A 176 -8.92 2.60 9.90
CA ARG A 176 -10.32 3.02 10.14
C ARG A 176 -11.27 2.39 9.15
N THR A 177 -10.94 2.39 7.86
CA THR A 177 -11.77 1.76 6.82
C THR A 177 -11.92 0.26 7.04
N ALA A 178 -10.85 -0.45 7.40
CA ALA A 178 -10.90 -1.88 7.72
C ALA A 178 -11.80 -2.16 8.95
N ALA A 179 -11.72 -1.34 10.00
CA ALA A 179 -12.58 -1.46 11.16
C ALA A 179 -14.07 -1.24 10.82
N TYR A 180 -14.38 -0.28 9.94
CA TYR A 180 -15.73 -0.07 9.43
C TYR A 180 -16.22 -1.28 8.60
N ASP A 181 -15.38 -1.82 7.73
CA ASP A 181 -15.73 -2.98 6.90
C ASP A 181 -15.95 -4.25 7.75
N GLU A 182 -15.17 -4.44 8.82
CA GLU A 182 -15.33 -5.57 9.74
C GLU A 182 -16.60 -5.45 10.60
N ALA A 183 -16.90 -4.25 11.11
CA ALA A 183 -18.12 -3.99 11.86
C ALA A 183 -19.36 -4.18 10.95
N ALA A 184 -19.32 -3.63 9.74
CA ALA A 184 -20.36 -3.86 8.75
C ALA A 184 -20.51 -5.36 8.44
N THR A 185 -19.41 -6.10 8.26
CA THR A 185 -19.46 -7.55 7.98
C THR A 185 -20.09 -8.34 9.13
N ARG A 186 -19.83 -7.95 10.38
CA ARG A 186 -20.48 -8.55 11.57
C ARG A 186 -21.98 -8.29 11.59
N ASP A 187 -22.41 -7.06 11.36
CA ASP A 187 -23.84 -6.71 11.32
C ASP A 187 -24.58 -7.47 10.20
N HIS A 188 -23.98 -7.58 9.01
CA HIS A 188 -24.59 -8.36 7.91
C HIS A 188 -24.70 -9.86 8.24
N ARG A 189 -23.72 -10.44 8.93
CA ARG A 189 -23.80 -11.84 9.38
C ARG A 189 -24.91 -12.03 10.41
N ALA A 190 -24.99 -11.14 11.39
CA ALA A 190 -26.05 -11.18 12.41
C ALA A 190 -27.45 -11.08 11.78
N VAL A 191 -27.64 -10.20 10.79
CA VAL A 191 -28.90 -10.10 10.02
C VAL A 191 -29.17 -11.37 9.22
N ALA A 192 -28.16 -11.95 8.57
CA ALA A 192 -28.31 -13.17 7.79
C ALA A 192 -28.67 -14.39 8.66
N ASP A 193 -28.10 -14.48 9.87
CA ASP A 193 -28.41 -15.53 10.84
C ASP A 193 -29.82 -15.35 11.40
N ALA A 194 -30.19 -14.15 11.86
CA ALA A 194 -31.54 -13.84 12.32
C ALA A 194 -32.62 -14.13 11.25
N ARG A 195 -32.29 -13.93 9.96
CA ARG A 195 -33.19 -14.29 8.85
C ARG A 195 -33.35 -15.80 8.73
N ARG A 196 -32.27 -16.57 8.86
CA ARG A 196 -32.32 -18.04 8.82
C ARG A 196 -33.22 -18.57 9.93
N ASP A 197 -33.06 -18.04 11.13
CA ASP A 197 -33.86 -18.41 12.31
C ASP A 197 -35.35 -18.05 12.10
N LEU A 198 -35.63 -16.87 11.51
CA LEU A 198 -36.99 -16.46 11.18
C LEU A 198 -37.63 -17.38 10.13
N ASP A 199 -36.91 -17.74 9.07
CA ASP A 199 -37.41 -18.62 8.03
C ASP A 199 -37.67 -20.04 8.57
N GLU A 200 -36.83 -20.52 9.49
CA GLU A 200 -37.05 -21.76 10.24
C GLU A 200 -38.32 -21.69 11.09
N ALA A 201 -38.49 -20.64 11.89
CA ALA A 201 -39.69 -20.44 12.70
C ALA A 201 -40.97 -20.38 11.86
N ILE A 202 -40.93 -19.70 10.70
CA ILE A 202 -42.05 -19.64 9.75
C ILE A 202 -42.39 -21.02 9.19
N SER A 203 -41.41 -21.91 9.00
CA SER A 203 -41.64 -23.26 8.48
C SER A 203 -42.44 -24.15 9.45
N LEU A 204 -42.30 -23.90 10.76
CA LEU A 204 -43.00 -24.61 11.84
C LEU A 204 -44.47 -24.18 12.00
N VAL A 205 -44.90 -23.09 11.35
CA VAL A 205 -46.28 -22.61 11.42
C VAL A 205 -47.21 -23.53 10.62
N GLY A 206 -48.09 -24.23 11.33
CA GLY A 206 -49.06 -25.17 10.76
C GLY A 206 -50.08 -24.52 9.82
N ASP A 207 -50.58 -23.32 10.15
CA ASP A 207 -51.55 -22.59 9.34
C ASP A 207 -50.91 -22.11 8.01
N PRO A 208 -51.39 -22.58 6.83
CA PRO A 208 -50.90 -22.14 5.54
C PRO A 208 -51.05 -20.63 5.29
N GLN A 209 -52.12 -20.00 5.80
CA GLN A 209 -52.40 -18.58 5.55
C GLN A 209 -51.49 -17.67 6.40
N ALA A 210 -51.33 -17.98 7.69
CA ALA A 210 -50.38 -17.29 8.56
C ALA A 210 -48.93 -17.43 8.03
N ARG A 211 -48.52 -18.63 7.61
CA ARG A 211 -47.20 -18.89 7.05
C ARG A 211 -46.92 -18.07 5.79
N ARG A 212 -47.89 -17.93 4.88
CA ARG A 212 -47.76 -17.06 3.69
C ARG A 212 -47.55 -15.60 4.09
N ARG A 213 -48.38 -15.07 5.00
CA ARG A 213 -48.26 -13.67 5.47
C ARG A 213 -46.92 -13.40 6.14
N LEU A 214 -46.41 -14.33 6.97
CA LEU A 214 -45.11 -14.18 7.62
C LEU A 214 -43.95 -14.19 6.63
N ARG A 215 -44.01 -15.00 5.56
CA ARG A 215 -43.01 -14.95 4.47
C ARG A 215 -42.99 -13.60 3.76
N GLU A 216 -44.16 -13.03 3.48
CA GLU A 216 -44.26 -11.70 2.84
C GLU A 216 -43.63 -10.61 3.72
N VAL A 217 -43.82 -10.68 5.04
CA VAL A 217 -43.18 -9.77 6.01
C VAL A 217 -41.66 -10.00 6.08
N SER A 218 -41.19 -11.25 6.17
CA SER A 218 -39.75 -11.60 6.16
C SER A 218 -39.05 -11.06 4.90
N GLN A 219 -39.66 -11.22 3.72
CA GLN A 219 -39.14 -10.68 2.46
C GLN A 219 -39.11 -9.15 2.44
N ARG A 220 -40.09 -8.48 3.07
CA ARG A 220 -40.08 -7.01 3.18
C ARG A 220 -38.99 -6.53 4.13
N LEU A 221 -38.80 -7.20 5.27
CA LEU A 221 -37.70 -6.93 6.21
C LEU A 221 -36.33 -7.17 5.57
N HIS A 222 -36.20 -8.19 4.71
CA HIS A 222 -34.97 -8.46 4.00
C HIS A 222 -34.57 -7.30 3.07
N ARG A 223 -35.51 -6.70 2.34
CA ARG A 223 -35.23 -5.54 1.48
C ARG A 223 -34.76 -4.32 2.28
N ILE A 224 -35.42 -4.05 3.40
CA ILE A 224 -35.07 -2.93 4.30
C ILE A 224 -33.66 -3.11 4.89
N THR A 225 -33.35 -4.33 5.35
CA THR A 225 -32.06 -4.62 6.01
C THR A 225 -30.90 -4.81 5.04
N ALA A 226 -31.17 -5.22 3.80
CA ALA A 226 -30.16 -5.27 2.73
C ALA A 226 -29.73 -3.87 2.24
N GLY A 227 -30.39 -2.79 2.69
CA GLY A 227 -30.14 -1.43 2.20
C GLY A 227 -30.62 -1.22 0.76
N ASP A 228 -31.63 -1.97 0.32
CA ASP A 228 -32.17 -1.91 -1.04
C ASP A 228 -32.96 -0.63 -1.35
N ASP A 229 -33.21 0.26 -0.37
CA ASP A 229 -33.85 1.55 -0.63
C ASP A 229 -33.01 2.49 -1.51
N SER A 230 -31.75 2.12 -1.83
CA SER A 230 -30.94 2.77 -2.87
C SER A 230 -30.39 1.79 -3.92
N ALA A 231 -30.80 0.52 -3.90
CA ALA A 231 -30.46 -0.41 -4.97
C ALA A 231 -31.22 0.01 -6.25
N PRO A 232 -30.57 -0.01 -7.42
CA PRO A 232 -31.20 0.47 -8.65
C PRO A 232 -32.43 -0.38 -8.95
N GLN A 233 -33.59 0.28 -8.91
CA GLN A 233 -34.80 -0.21 -9.54
C GLN A 233 -34.44 -0.57 -10.98
N PRO A 234 -34.80 -1.77 -11.48
CA PRO A 234 -34.34 -2.24 -12.79
C PRO A 234 -34.80 -1.28 -13.89
N ALA A 235 -33.89 -0.39 -14.32
CA ALA A 235 -33.98 0.23 -15.63
C ALA A 235 -33.81 -0.90 -16.66
N ALA A 236 -34.59 -0.81 -17.75
CA ALA A 236 -34.70 -1.81 -18.81
C ALA A 236 -33.37 -2.48 -19.18
N ASP A 237 -33.44 -3.77 -19.47
CA ASP A 237 -32.28 -4.64 -19.73
C ASP A 237 -31.32 -4.00 -20.77
N GLY A 238 -30.04 -3.90 -20.39
CA GLY A 238 -28.94 -3.49 -21.28
C GLY A 238 -28.36 -2.09 -21.04
N VAL A 239 -29.05 -1.18 -20.34
CA VAL A 239 -28.56 0.20 -20.13
C VAL A 239 -28.10 0.42 -18.69
N LEU A 240 -26.89 0.96 -18.52
CA LEU A 240 -26.40 1.42 -17.22
C LEU A 240 -27.16 2.69 -16.80
N SER A 241 -27.61 2.73 -15.56
CA SER A 241 -28.16 3.93 -14.94
C SER A 241 -27.08 5.00 -14.75
N ALA A 242 -27.48 6.26 -14.61
CA ALA A 242 -26.56 7.36 -14.31
C ALA A 242 -25.69 7.04 -13.08
N ARG A 243 -26.28 6.42 -12.04
CA ARG A 243 -25.55 6.07 -10.83
C ARG A 243 -24.56 4.93 -11.00
N GLU A 244 -24.89 3.96 -11.85
CA GLU A 244 -23.94 2.90 -12.25
C GLU A 244 -22.79 3.48 -13.07
N LEU A 245 -23.07 4.49 -13.90
CA LEU A 245 -22.05 5.21 -14.67
C LEU A 245 -21.10 6.00 -13.76
N ASP A 246 -21.63 6.72 -12.76
CA ASP A 246 -20.83 7.43 -11.74
C ASP A 246 -19.86 6.48 -11.02
N VAL A 247 -20.39 5.33 -10.57
CA VAL A 247 -19.58 4.29 -9.91
C VAL A 247 -18.51 3.77 -10.85
N LEU A 248 -18.88 3.50 -12.11
CA LEU A 248 -17.97 2.94 -13.11
C LEU A 248 -16.85 3.92 -13.52
N GLN A 249 -17.13 5.22 -13.56
CA GLN A 249 -16.13 6.27 -13.79
C GLN A 249 -15.08 6.29 -12.67
N LEU A 250 -15.50 6.25 -11.41
CA LEU A 250 -14.58 6.21 -10.27
C LEU A 250 -13.81 4.88 -10.20
N VAL A 251 -14.39 3.78 -10.67
CA VAL A 251 -13.67 2.51 -10.80
C VAL A 251 -12.54 2.63 -11.83
N ALA A 252 -12.77 3.35 -12.92
CA ALA A 252 -11.79 3.54 -13.99
C ALA A 252 -10.59 4.41 -13.57
N THR A 253 -10.72 5.23 -12.53
CA THR A 253 -9.59 5.96 -11.92
C THR A 253 -8.75 5.11 -10.98
N GLY A 254 -9.16 3.86 -10.71
CA GLY A 254 -8.49 2.96 -9.78
C GLY A 254 -8.93 3.09 -8.32
N ALA A 255 -9.98 3.87 -8.03
CA ALA A 255 -10.47 4.09 -6.66
C ALA A 255 -10.93 2.77 -5.99
N ALA A 256 -10.68 2.64 -4.69
CA ALA A 256 -11.22 1.52 -3.92
C ALA A 256 -12.71 1.73 -3.63
N ASN A 257 -13.43 0.65 -3.30
CA ASN A 257 -14.88 0.75 -3.03
C ASN A 257 -15.19 1.69 -1.85
N GLY A 258 -14.26 1.83 -0.89
CA GLY A 258 -14.38 2.79 0.21
C GLY A 258 -14.28 4.23 -0.25
N ASP A 259 -13.34 4.54 -1.16
CA ASP A 259 -13.17 5.88 -1.71
C ASP A 259 -14.36 6.27 -2.58
N ILE A 260 -14.83 5.35 -3.42
CA ILE A 260 -16.05 5.52 -4.23
C ILE A 260 -17.27 5.78 -3.35
N ALA A 261 -17.37 5.06 -2.24
CA ALA A 261 -18.45 5.22 -1.28
C ALA A 261 -18.42 6.61 -0.63
N ALA A 262 -17.24 7.07 -0.20
CA ALA A 262 -17.08 8.41 0.37
C ALA A 262 -17.43 9.51 -0.65
N GLU A 263 -16.94 9.40 -1.88
CA GLU A 263 -17.16 10.39 -2.95
C GLU A 263 -18.64 10.50 -3.35
N LEU A 264 -19.33 9.36 -3.44
CA LEU A 264 -20.73 9.32 -3.86
C LEU A 264 -21.72 9.41 -2.69
N GLY A 265 -21.27 9.54 -1.44
CA GLY A 265 -22.15 9.49 -0.27
C GLY A 265 -22.89 8.15 -0.12
N LEU A 266 -22.27 7.07 -0.58
CA LEU A 266 -22.81 5.71 -0.54
C LEU A 266 -22.15 4.90 0.59
N ARG A 267 -22.69 3.71 0.86
CA ARG A 267 -21.98 2.71 1.67
C ARG A 267 -21.12 1.82 0.77
N PRO A 268 -19.96 1.31 1.22
CA PRO A 268 -19.11 0.41 0.41
C PRO A 268 -19.84 -0.83 -0.12
N ASN A 269 -20.82 -1.35 0.65
CA ASN A 269 -21.65 -2.46 0.19
C ASN A 269 -22.64 -2.08 -0.91
N THR A 270 -23.14 -0.84 -0.90
CA THR A 270 -23.95 -0.29 -2.00
C THR A 270 -23.11 -0.17 -3.28
N VAL A 271 -21.85 0.25 -3.17
CA VAL A 271 -20.91 0.24 -4.30
C VAL A 271 -20.70 -1.19 -4.83
N LYS A 272 -20.51 -2.19 -3.95
CA LYS A 272 -20.41 -3.60 -4.37
C LYS A 272 -21.68 -4.10 -5.07
N ALA A 273 -22.86 -3.60 -4.68
CA ALA A 273 -24.12 -3.94 -5.34
C ALA A 273 -24.18 -3.32 -6.75
N TYR A 274 -23.83 -2.04 -6.91
CA TYR A 274 -23.70 -1.41 -8.22
C TYR A 274 -22.73 -2.14 -9.14
N LEU A 275 -21.55 -2.53 -8.64
CA LEU A 275 -20.56 -3.28 -9.43
C LEU A 275 -21.07 -4.64 -9.90
N ARG A 276 -21.86 -5.35 -9.07
CA ARG A 276 -22.52 -6.60 -9.48
C ARG A 276 -23.56 -6.37 -10.57
N SER A 277 -24.35 -5.29 -10.45
CA SER A 277 -25.32 -4.92 -11.48
C SER A 277 -24.63 -4.54 -12.79
N ILE A 278 -23.60 -3.69 -12.74
CA ILE A 278 -22.79 -3.31 -13.91
C ILE A 278 -22.17 -4.54 -14.57
N ALA A 279 -21.56 -5.43 -13.80
CA ALA A 279 -20.94 -6.64 -14.33
C ALA A 279 -21.96 -7.54 -15.04
N ARG A 280 -23.15 -7.71 -14.45
CA ARG A 280 -24.26 -8.44 -15.08
C ARG A 280 -24.74 -7.77 -16.38
N LYS A 281 -24.86 -6.44 -16.40
CA LYS A 281 -25.34 -5.67 -17.56
C LYS A 281 -24.34 -5.63 -18.72
N LEU A 282 -23.05 -5.55 -18.41
CA LEU A 282 -21.98 -5.52 -19.41
C LEU A 282 -21.48 -6.92 -19.80
N GLY A 283 -21.86 -7.98 -19.08
CA GLY A 283 -21.29 -9.32 -19.27
C GLY A 283 -19.86 -9.46 -18.73
N ALA A 284 -19.47 -8.59 -17.80
CA ALA A 284 -18.13 -8.58 -17.24
C ALA A 284 -17.95 -9.64 -16.13
N THR A 285 -16.75 -10.21 -16.06
CA THR A 285 -16.39 -11.21 -15.04
C THR A 285 -15.70 -10.60 -13.81
N ASN A 286 -15.18 -9.38 -13.93
CA ASN A 286 -14.56 -8.65 -12.83
C ASN A 286 -14.60 -7.12 -13.10
N ARG A 287 -14.25 -6.32 -12.09
CA ARG A 287 -14.30 -4.85 -12.18
C ARG A 287 -13.40 -4.26 -13.28
N THR A 288 -12.25 -4.87 -13.54
CA THR A 288 -11.32 -4.41 -14.59
C THR A 288 -11.91 -4.69 -15.96
N HIS A 289 -12.46 -5.89 -16.15
CA HIS A 289 -13.17 -6.30 -17.36
C HIS A 289 -14.39 -5.40 -17.62
N ALA A 290 -15.11 -4.99 -16.58
CA ALA A 290 -16.22 -4.05 -16.71
C ALA A 290 -15.77 -2.67 -17.25
N VAL A 291 -14.62 -2.16 -16.80
CA VAL A 291 -14.06 -0.90 -17.31
C VAL A 291 -13.62 -1.03 -18.77
N SER A 292 -12.98 -2.15 -19.14
CA SER A 292 -12.59 -2.41 -20.53
C SER A 292 -13.80 -2.41 -21.45
N LEU A 293 -14.84 -3.18 -21.12
CA LEU A 293 -16.08 -3.27 -21.90
C LEU A 293 -16.80 -1.91 -21.98
N ALA A 294 -16.76 -1.11 -20.93
CA ALA A 294 -17.35 0.22 -20.91
C ALA A 294 -16.61 1.23 -21.80
N ARG A 295 -15.28 1.12 -21.93
CA ARG A 295 -14.50 1.90 -22.90
C ARG A 295 -14.77 1.47 -24.33
N GLU A 296 -14.80 0.16 -24.58
CA GLU A 296 -15.10 -0.40 -25.91
C GLU A 296 -16.50 -0.01 -26.41
N SER A 297 -17.46 0.12 -25.49
CA SER A 297 -18.83 0.56 -25.78
C SER A 297 -19.05 2.08 -25.72
N GLY A 298 -18.00 2.88 -25.50
CA GLY A 298 -18.08 4.35 -25.49
C GLY A 298 -18.82 4.94 -24.27
N LEU A 299 -19.06 4.15 -23.23
CA LEU A 299 -19.69 4.58 -21.98
C LEU A 299 -18.70 5.31 -21.04
N LEU A 300 -17.41 5.11 -21.26
CA LEU A 300 -16.32 5.81 -20.59
C LEU A 300 -15.36 6.42 -21.62
N PRO A 301 -14.77 7.60 -21.30
CA PRO A 301 -13.71 8.18 -22.11
C PRO A 301 -12.38 7.39 -22.03
#